data_AF-A0A1V5NFK0-F1
#
_entry.id   AF-A0A1V5NFK0-F1
#
_cell.length_a   1.000
_cell.length_b   1.000
_cell.length_c   1.000
_cell.angle_alpha   90.00
_cell.angle_beta   90.00
_cell.angle_gamma   90.00
#
_symmetry.space_group_name_H-M   'P 1'
#
loop_
_entity.id
_entity.type
_entity.pdbx_description
1 polymer ?
#
loop_
_entity_poly.entity_id
_entity_poly.type
_entity_poly.pdbx_seq_one_letter_code
_entity_poly.pdbx_strand_id
1 'polypeptide(L)'
;MDSQAHNDTTQAQATDDIFSIIGAQDISDEEKGALLAKMIEVVQARTMIRIVESLDEERQQRLEDVVAKDDAEELEEFLNKEVPEFSQIFADEAKKLRSELIVEFTE
;
A
#
# COMPACT_ATOMS: atom_id res chain seq x y z
N MET A 1 -4.18 14.19 -34.09
CA MET A 1 -3.78 14.76 -32.79
C MET A 1 -5.01 14.70 -31.90
N ASP A 2 -4.83 14.64 -30.59
CA ASP A 2 -5.85 14.46 -29.55
C ASP A 2 -6.19 13.01 -29.18
N SER A 3 -5.36 12.45 -28.30
CA SER A 3 -5.69 11.30 -27.46
C SER A 3 -4.88 11.35 -26.16
N GLN A 4 -5.19 12.30 -25.27
CA GLN A 4 -4.73 12.29 -23.89
C GLN A 4 -5.72 13.07 -23.02
N ALA A 5 -6.73 12.38 -22.45
CA ALA A 5 -7.51 12.87 -21.32
C ALA A 5 -8.46 11.77 -20.84
N HIS A 6 -7.99 10.67 -20.25
CA HIS A 6 -8.91 9.68 -19.66
C HIS A 6 -8.38 8.88 -18.46
N ASN A 7 -7.27 9.26 -17.82
CA ASN A 7 -6.73 8.50 -16.67
C ASN A 7 -6.81 9.19 -15.29
N ASP A 8 -7.11 10.49 -15.19
CA ASP A 8 -7.10 11.19 -13.90
C ASP A 8 -8.42 11.09 -13.09
N THR A 9 -9.55 10.79 -13.75
CA THR A 9 -10.88 10.88 -13.10
C THR A 9 -11.15 9.75 -12.09
N THR A 10 -10.54 8.57 -12.27
CA THR A 10 -10.82 7.39 -11.42
C THR A 10 -10.11 7.45 -10.07
N GLN A 11 -8.92 8.06 -10.01
CA GLN A 11 -8.10 8.08 -8.80
C GLN A 11 -8.57 9.14 -7.80
N ALA A 12 -9.05 10.28 -8.29
CA ALA A 12 -9.60 11.35 -7.44
C ALA A 12 -10.85 10.88 -6.67
N GLN A 13 -11.77 10.16 -7.32
CA GLN A 13 -13.01 9.67 -6.69
C GLN A 13 -12.75 8.67 -5.55
N ALA A 14 -11.86 7.70 -5.77
CA ALA A 14 -11.51 6.70 -4.74
C ALA A 14 -10.83 7.33 -3.52
N THR A 15 -10.12 8.44 -3.72
CA THR A 15 -9.36 9.15 -2.68
C THR A 15 -10.29 10.01 -1.82
N ASP A 16 -11.21 10.74 -2.45
CA ASP A 16 -12.23 11.54 -1.75
C ASP A 16 -13.19 10.65 -0.93
N ASP A 17 -13.54 9.46 -1.45
CA ASP A 17 -14.37 8.48 -0.76
C ASP A 17 -13.71 8.01 0.55
N ILE A 18 -12.39 7.80 0.57
CA ILE A 18 -11.67 7.36 1.78
C ILE A 18 -11.69 8.43 2.88
N PHE A 19 -11.36 9.68 2.56
CA PHE A 19 -11.36 10.77 3.55
C PHE A 19 -12.74 11.07 4.09
N SER A 20 -13.76 10.94 3.25
CA SER A 20 -15.16 11.01 3.67
C SER A 20 -15.51 9.92 4.69
N ILE A 21 -15.03 8.70 4.47
CA ILE A 21 -15.37 7.54 5.28
C ILE A 21 -14.68 7.56 6.65
N ILE A 22 -13.48 8.12 6.74
CA ILE A 22 -12.72 8.24 8.00
C ILE A 22 -12.97 9.57 8.74
N GLY A 23 -13.94 10.37 8.30
CA GLY A 23 -14.27 11.66 8.94
C GLY A 23 -13.22 12.76 8.77
N ALA A 24 -12.31 12.63 7.80
CA ALA A 24 -11.22 13.58 7.54
C ALA A 24 -11.54 14.49 6.34
N GLN A 25 -12.77 14.97 6.22
CA GLN A 25 -13.18 15.84 5.11
C GLN A 25 -12.67 17.28 5.27
N ASP A 26 -12.44 17.71 6.52
CA ASP A 26 -12.12 19.09 6.88
C ASP A 26 -10.62 19.42 6.83
N ILE A 27 -9.76 18.46 6.46
CA ILE A 27 -8.32 18.69 6.30
C ILE A 27 -7.99 19.16 4.89
N SER A 28 -6.95 20.00 4.76
CA SER A 28 -6.50 20.53 3.48
C SER A 28 -5.98 19.45 2.53
N ASP A 29 -5.92 19.73 1.22
CA ASP A 29 -5.43 18.76 0.24
C ASP A 29 -3.96 18.35 0.49
N GLU A 30 -3.14 19.24 1.06
CA GLU A 30 -1.78 18.94 1.48
C GLU A 30 -1.76 17.94 2.65
N GLU A 31 -2.63 18.16 3.65
CA GLU A 31 -2.79 17.25 4.79
C GLU A 31 -3.37 15.89 4.35
N LYS A 32 -4.30 15.88 3.38
CA LYS A 32 -4.80 14.65 2.76
C LYS A 32 -3.68 13.87 2.10
N GLY A 33 -2.83 14.53 1.32
CA GLY A 33 -1.66 13.92 0.69
C GLY A 33 -0.71 13.31 1.72
N ALA A 34 -0.41 14.05 2.79
CA ALA A 34 0.44 13.57 3.88
C ALA A 34 -0.18 12.36 4.62
N LEU A 35 -1.48 12.41 4.91
CA LEU A 35 -2.20 11.31 5.54
C LEU A 35 -2.22 10.06 4.65
N LEU A 36 -2.49 10.22 3.35
CA LEU A 36 -2.47 9.12 2.38
C LEU A 36 -1.08 8.48 2.30
N ALA A 37 -0.01 9.29 2.26
CA ALA A 37 1.35 8.79 2.27
C ALA A 37 1.63 7.95 3.52
N LYS A 38 1.20 8.41 4.71
CA LYS A 38 1.32 7.63 5.95
C LYS A 38 0.50 6.35 5.96
N MET A 39 -0.70 6.37 5.40
CA MET A 39 -1.50 5.14 5.25
C MET A 39 -0.79 4.13 4.35
N ILE A 40 -0.21 4.58 3.23
CA ILE A 40 0.56 3.70 2.33
C ILE A 40 1.80 3.14 3.03
N GLU A 41 2.55 3.96 3.77
CA GLU A 41 3.71 3.50 4.55
C GLU A 41 3.31 2.39 5.55
N VAL A 42 2.18 2.54 6.25
CA VAL A 42 1.69 1.54 7.20
C VAL A 42 1.32 0.24 6.48
N VAL A 43 0.60 0.32 5.35
CA VAL A 43 0.25 -0.87 4.56
C VAL A 43 1.50 -1.57 4.05
N GLN A 44 2.48 -0.83 3.53
CA GLN A 44 3.76 -1.39 3.05
C GLN A 44 4.52 -2.10 4.19
N ALA A 45 4.64 -1.47 5.36
CA ALA A 45 5.32 -2.06 6.51
C ALA A 45 4.65 -3.37 6.97
N ARG A 46 3.32 -3.37 7.11
CA ARG A 46 2.55 -4.58 7.48
C ARG A 46 2.64 -5.67 6.42
N THR A 47 2.62 -5.28 5.15
CA THR A 47 2.79 -6.22 4.03
C THR A 47 4.16 -6.89 4.10
N MET A 48 5.23 -6.11 4.30
CA MET A 48 6.59 -6.64 4.40
C MET A 48 6.74 -7.63 5.57
N ILE A 49 6.15 -7.33 6.74
CA ILE A 49 6.16 -8.25 7.88
C ILE A 49 5.52 -9.60 7.51
N ARG A 50 4.33 -9.58 6.90
CA ARG A 50 3.65 -10.82 6.49
C ARG A 50 4.42 -11.60 5.43
N ILE A 51 5.14 -10.92 4.54
CA ILE A 51 6.00 -11.57 3.56
C ILE A 51 7.15 -12.28 4.27
N VAL A 52 7.87 -11.59 5.15
CA VAL A 52 8.98 -12.19 5.90
C VAL A 52 8.51 -13.41 6.69
N GLU A 53 7.35 -13.32 7.35
CA GLU A 53 6.74 -14.43 8.09
C GLU A 53 6.30 -15.62 7.22
N SER A 54 6.05 -15.41 5.92
CA SER A 54 5.66 -16.48 4.99
C SER A 54 6.85 -17.16 4.30
N LEU A 55 8.04 -16.56 4.36
CA LEU A 55 9.26 -17.08 3.79
C LEU A 55 10.02 -17.99 4.77
N ASP A 56 10.71 -18.99 4.24
CA ASP A 56 11.71 -19.74 5.02
C ASP A 56 13.01 -18.96 5.18
N GLU A 57 13.90 -19.41 6.07
CA GLU A 57 15.16 -18.72 6.39
C GLU A 57 16.03 -18.44 5.15
N GLU A 58 16.10 -19.37 4.19
CA GLU A 58 16.87 -19.20 2.96
C GLU A 58 16.28 -18.08 2.10
N ARG A 59 14.96 -18.04 1.93
CA ARG A 59 14.29 -16.99 1.16
C ARG A 59 14.26 -15.65 1.88
N GLN A 60 14.22 -15.62 3.21
CA GLN A 60 14.38 -14.40 3.99
C GLN A 60 15.77 -13.77 3.76
N GLN A 61 16.84 -14.58 3.80
CA GLN A 61 18.19 -14.07 3.54
C GLN A 61 18.31 -13.49 2.12
N ARG A 62 17.69 -14.14 1.13
CA ARG A 62 17.65 -13.61 -0.24
C ARG A 62 16.85 -12.31 -0.33
N LEU A 63 15.75 -12.18 0.40
CA LEU A 63 14.99 -10.93 0.46
C LEU A 63 15.84 -9.80 1.05
N GLU A 64 16.59 -10.05 2.12
CA GLU A 64 17.52 -9.07 2.71
C GLU A 64 18.57 -8.61 1.71
N ASP A 65 19.18 -9.55 0.96
CA ASP A 65 20.19 -9.24 -0.05
C ASP A 65 19.62 -8.37 -1.18
N VAL A 66 18.41 -8.67 -1.63
CA VAL A 66 17.74 -7.92 -2.70
C VAL A 66 17.37 -6.52 -2.22
N VAL A 67 16.83 -6.38 -1.01
CA VAL A 67 16.51 -5.08 -0.42
C VAL A 67 17.76 -4.24 -0.18
N ALA A 68 18.87 -4.85 0.24
CA ALA A 68 20.13 -4.15 0.50
C ALA A 68 20.79 -3.55 -0.76
N LYS A 69 20.46 -4.08 -1.94
CA LYS A 69 20.95 -3.56 -3.23
C LYS A 69 20.21 -2.32 -3.71
N ASP A 70 19.05 -2.01 -3.13
CA ASP A 70 18.16 -0.92 -3.57
C ASP A 70 17.79 -1.03 -5.07
N ASP A 71 17.66 -2.28 -5.56
CA ASP A 71 17.29 -2.59 -6.94
C ASP A 71 15.81 -2.95 -7.00
N ALA A 72 15.00 -2.02 -7.52
CA ALA A 72 13.57 -2.19 -7.62
C ALA A 72 13.16 -3.31 -8.58
N GLU A 73 13.92 -3.55 -9.65
CA GLU A 73 13.61 -4.58 -10.65
C GLU A 73 13.90 -5.97 -10.05
N GLU A 74 15.03 -6.13 -9.35
CA GLU A 74 15.37 -7.38 -8.64
C GLU A 74 14.36 -7.69 -7.51
N LEU A 75 13.89 -6.66 -6.79
CA LEU A 75 12.85 -6.81 -5.77
C LEU A 75 11.51 -7.23 -6.37
N GLU A 76 11.10 -6.62 -7.47
CA GLU A 76 9.87 -7.00 -8.17
C GLU A 76 9.93 -8.45 -8.68
N GLU A 77 11.04 -8.86 -9.28
CA GLU A 77 11.25 -10.24 -9.71
C GLU A 77 11.19 -11.23 -8.54
N PHE A 78 11.84 -10.90 -7.41
CA PHE A 78 11.81 -11.72 -6.21
C PHE A 78 10.38 -11.88 -5.69
N LEU A 79 9.64 -10.78 -5.54
CA LEU A 79 8.26 -10.80 -5.04
C LEU A 79 7.34 -11.62 -5.96
N ASN A 80 7.45 -11.42 -7.28
CA ASN A 80 6.62 -12.17 -8.24
C ASN A 80 6.90 -13.68 -8.22
N LYS A 81 8.13 -14.08 -7.95
CA LYS A 81 8.55 -15.49 -7.99
C LYS A 81 8.35 -16.20 -6.66
N GLU A 82 8.77 -15.59 -5.57
CA GLU A 82 8.84 -16.21 -4.25
C GLU A 82 7.60 -15.92 -3.40
N VAL A 83 6.83 -14.87 -3.75
CA VAL A 83 5.65 -14.40 -3.01
C VAL A 83 4.48 -14.12 -3.98
N PRO A 84 3.94 -15.15 -4.66
CA PRO A 84 2.91 -14.95 -5.68
C PRO A 84 1.63 -14.31 -5.14
N GLU A 85 1.34 -14.44 -3.84
CA GLU A 85 0.24 -13.77 -3.17
C GLU A 85 0.52 -12.32 -2.73
N PHE A 86 1.66 -11.72 -3.08
CA PHE A 86 2.05 -10.36 -2.67
C PHE A 86 0.92 -9.33 -2.85
N SER A 87 0.33 -9.28 -4.05
CA SER A 87 -0.75 -8.33 -4.36
C SER A 87 -1.98 -8.55 -3.48
N GLN A 88 -2.28 -9.80 -3.12
CA GLN A 88 -3.39 -10.13 -2.22
C GLN A 88 -3.08 -9.70 -0.78
N ILE A 89 -1.86 -9.95 -0.30
CA ILE A 89 -1.41 -9.52 1.04
C ILE A 89 -1.53 -8.00 1.15
N PHE A 90 -1.04 -7.24 0.18
CA PHE A 90 -1.13 -5.79 0.16
C PHE A 90 -2.59 -5.30 0.21
N ALA A 91 -3.45 -5.89 -0.63
CA ALA A 91 -4.88 -5.55 -0.64
C ALA A 91 -5.59 -5.87 0.68
N ASP A 92 -5.20 -6.97 1.35
CA ASP A 92 -5.74 -7.34 2.65
C ASP A 92 -5.31 -6.34 3.74
N GLU A 93 -4.03 -5.95 3.77
CA GLU A 93 -3.54 -4.97 4.74
C GLU A 93 -4.15 -3.58 4.52
N ALA A 94 -4.38 -3.17 3.25
CA ALA A 94 -5.10 -1.95 2.93
C ALA A 94 -6.56 -1.98 3.44
N LYS A 95 -7.25 -3.11 3.27
CA LYS A 95 -8.62 -3.29 3.79
C LYS A 95 -8.65 -3.28 5.31
N LYS A 96 -7.69 -3.94 5.98
CA LYS A 96 -7.59 -3.94 7.45
C LYS A 96 -7.38 -2.53 7.98
N LEU A 97 -6.40 -1.79 7.44
CA LEU A 97 -6.15 -0.42 7.85
C LEU A 97 -7.37 0.46 7.65
N ARG A 98 -8.06 0.34 6.51
CA ARG A 98 -9.32 1.06 6.27
C ARG A 98 -10.37 0.74 7.33
N SER A 99 -10.56 -0.54 7.68
CA SER A 99 -11.51 -0.94 8.71
C SER A 99 -11.14 -0.40 10.10
N GLU A 100 -9.86 -0.44 10.47
CA GLU A 100 -9.35 0.12 11.74
C GLU A 100 -9.65 1.62 11.84
N LEU A 101 -9.40 2.37 10.77
CA LEU A 101 -9.69 3.81 10.71
C LEU A 101 -11.19 4.13 10.73
N ILE A 102 -12.06 3.23 10.27
CA ILE A 102 -13.51 3.44 10.37
C ILE A 102 -13.99 3.19 11.81
N VAL A 103 -13.47 2.13 12.45
CA VAL A 103 -13.85 1.76 13.82
C VAL A 103 -13.45 2.85 14.82
N GLU A 104 -12.20 3.35 14.77
CA GLU A 104 -11.75 4.39 15.71
C GLU A 104 -12.53 5.70 15.63
N PHE A 105 -13.17 6.01 14.51
CA PHE A 105 -13.94 7.26 14.33
C PHE A 105 -15.45 7.10 14.57
N THR A 106 -15.91 5.89 14.93
CA THR A 106 -17.33 5.60 15.20
C THR A 106 -17.63 5.26 16.66
N GLU A 107 -16.62 5.25 17.54
CA GLU A 107 -16.76 5.14 19.01
C GLU A 107 -16.57 6.50 19.71
#